data_AF-A0A3M2Z8H1-F1
#
_entry.id   AF-A0A3M2Z8H1-F1
#
_cell.length_a   1.000
_cell.length_b   1.000
_cell.length_c   1.000
_cell.angle_alpha   90.00
_cell.angle_beta   90.00
_cell.angle_gamma   90.00
#
_symmetry.space_group_name_H-M   'P 1'
#
loop_
_entity.id
_entity.type
_entity.pdbx_description
1 polymer ?
#
loop_
_entity_poly.entity_id
_entity_poly.type
_entity_poly.pdbx_seq_one_letter_code
_entity_poly.pdbx_strand_id
1 'polypeptide(L)' 'MFGKLSLEAVPFHEPIVMVTLAMIALGGIAVVGLITYFRKWTYL' A
#
# COMPACT_ATOMS: atom_id res chain seq x y z
N MET A 1 15.16 -7.68 16.15
CA MET A 1 13.69 -7.63 16.02
C MET A 1 13.17 -8.18 14.68
N PHE A 2 13.99 -8.24 13.61
CA PHE A 2 13.47 -8.46 12.25
C PHE A 2 13.59 -9.89 11.69
N GLY A 3 14.26 -10.83 12.36
CA GLY A 3 14.28 -12.24 11.91
C GLY A 3 14.75 -12.38 10.45
N LYS A 4 13.90 -12.97 9.59
CA LYS A 4 14.17 -13.16 8.15
C LYS A 4 13.79 -11.96 7.27
N LEU A 5 13.30 -10.85 7.84
CA LEU A 5 12.94 -9.67 7.07
C LEU A 5 14.20 -8.99 6.54
N SER A 6 14.31 -8.96 5.22
CA SER A 6 15.38 -8.36 4.42
C SER A 6 14.73 -7.70 3.21
N LEU A 7 15.40 -6.71 2.60
CA LEU A 7 14.94 -6.13 1.34
C LEU A 7 14.90 -7.18 0.21
N GLU A 8 15.71 -8.24 0.31
CA GLU A 8 15.69 -9.38 -0.61
C GLU A 8 14.40 -10.21 -0.51
N ALA A 9 13.62 -10.06 0.56
CA ALA A 9 12.34 -10.73 0.72
C ALA A 9 11.23 -10.10 -0.16
N VAL A 10 11.49 -8.94 -0.76
CA VAL A 10 10.57 -8.29 -1.69
C VAL A 10 10.78 -8.86 -3.10
N PRO A 11 9.74 -9.35 -3.78
CA PRO A 11 9.85 -10.01 -5.08
C PRO A 11 10.00 -9.00 -6.24
N PHE A 12 11.05 -8.18 -6.23
CA PHE A 12 11.28 -7.12 -7.23
C PHE A 12 11.33 -7.62 -8.68
N HIS A 13 11.73 -8.87 -8.86
CA HIS A 13 11.83 -9.53 -10.17
C HIS A 13 10.50 -10.08 -10.70
N GLU A 14 9.43 -10.08 -9.92
CA GLU A 14 8.10 -10.58 -10.34
C GLU A 14 7.22 -9.40 -10.78
N PRO A 15 7.08 -9.12 -12.09
CA PRO A 15 6.48 -7.88 -12.56
C PRO A 15 5.00 -7.75 -12.16
N ILE A 16 4.26 -8.87 -12.22
CA ILE A 16 2.84 -8.90 -11.86
C ILE A 16 2.66 -8.54 -10.38
N VAL A 17 3.43 -9.17 -9.49
CA VAL A 17 3.32 -8.94 -8.04
C VAL A 17 3.65 -7.48 -7.70
N MET A 18 4.72 -6.93 -8.28
CA MET A 18 5.11 -5.53 -8.05
C MET A 18 4.03 -4.54 -8.53
N VAL A 19 3.46 -4.74 -9.72
CA VAL A 19 2.39 -3.87 -10.23
C VAL A 19 1.13 -3.99 -9.38
N THR A 20 0.75 -5.21 -8.97
CA THR A 20 -0.40 -5.42 -8.09
C THR A 20 -0.22 -4.70 -6.76
N LEU A 21 0.92 -4.85 -6.09
CA LEU A 21 1.20 -4.17 -4.82
C LEU A 21 1.23 -2.65 -4.98
N ALA A 22 1.78 -2.13 -6.08
CA ALA A 22 1.77 -0.70 -6.38
C ALA A 22 0.35 -0.17 -6.55
N MET A 23 -0.51 -0.87 -7.30
CA MET A 23 -1.91 -0.47 -7.49
C MET A 23 -2.71 -0.53 -6.19
N ILE A 24 -2.48 -1.54 -5.34
CA ILE A 24 -3.09 -1.63 -4.01
C ILE A 24 -2.66 -0.45 -3.15
N ALA A 25 -1.36 -0.12 -3.12
CA ALA A 25 -0.86 1.01 -2.36
C ALA A 25 -1.46 2.34 -2.85
N LEU A 26 -1.50 2.56 -4.16
CA LEU A 26 -2.15 3.73 -4.76
C LEU A 26 -3.64 3.81 -4.43
N GLY A 27 -4.36 2.69 -4.52
CA GLY A 27 -5.78 2.62 -4.15
C GLY A 27 -6.01 2.96 -2.68
N GLY A 28 -5.21 2.39 -1.78
CA GLY A 28 -5.26 2.70 -0.34
C GLY A 28 -4.98 4.17 -0.05
N ILE A 29 -3.94 4.74 -0.67
CA ILE A 29 -3.61 6.17 -0.54
C ILE A 29 -4.76 7.03 -1.06
N ALA A 30 -5.36 6.68 -2.20
CA ALA A 30 -6.49 7.41 -2.76
C ALA A 30 -7.69 7.39 -1.79
N VAL A 31 -8.04 6.24 -1.22
CA VAL A 31 -9.13 6.12 -0.24
C VAL A 31 -8.84 6.96 1.00
N VAL A 32 -7.68 6.80 1.61
CA VAL A 32 -7.28 7.58 2.80
C VAL A 32 -7.25 9.08 2.49
N GLY A 33 -6.73 9.46 1.33
CA GLY A 33 -6.68 10.83 0.84
C GLY A 33 -8.07 11.44 0.66
N LEU A 34 -9.01 10.71 0.04
CA LEU A 34 -10.38 11.15 -0.16
C LEU A 34 -11.15 11.28 1.17
N ILE A 35 -11.00 10.33 2.09
CA ILE A 35 -11.62 10.41 3.43
C ILE A 35 -11.10 11.64 4.17
N THR A 36 -9.79 11.89 4.12
CA THR A 36 -9.15 13.03 4.78
C THR A 36 -9.57 14.35 4.14
N TYR A 37 -9.55 14.43 2.82
CA TYR A 37 -9.94 15.63 2.06
C TYR A 37 -11.39 16.03 2.32
N PHE A 38 -12.31 15.06 2.31
CA PHE A 38 -13.73 15.30 2.59
C PHE A 38 -14.08 15.29 4.09
N ARG A 39 -13.09 15.13 4.97
CA ARG A 39 -13.25 15.09 6.44
C ARG A 39 -14.30 14.09 6.91
N LYS A 40 -14.33 12.89 6.31
CA LYS A 40 -15.34 11.86 6.59
C LYS A 40 -15.01 10.94 7.78
N TRP A 41 -13.88 11.16 8.45
CA TRP A 41 -13.45 10.43 9.64
C TRP A 41 -14.40 10.48 10.85
N THR A 42 -15.32 11.45 10.92
CA THR A 42 -16.29 11.52 12.02
C THR A 42 -17.58 10.76 11.74
N TYR A 43 -17.78 10.32 10.49
CA TYR A 43 -18.96 9.61 10.03
C TYR A 43 -18.66 8.14 9.70
N LEU A 44 -17.51 7.90 9.05
CA LEU A 44 -16.90 6.58 8.89
C LEU A 44 -16.17 6.19 10.18
#